data_AF-A0A0Q9SQT2-F1
#
_entry.id   AF-A0A0Q9SQT2-F1
#
_cell.length_a   1.000
_cell.length_b   1.000
_cell.length_c   1.000
_cell.angle_alpha   90.00
_cell.angle_beta   90.00
_cell.angle_gamma   90.00
#
_symmetry.space_group_name_H-M   'P 1'
#
loop_
_entity.id
_entity.type
_entity.pdbx_description
1 polymer ?
#
loop_
_entity_poly.entity_id
_entity_poly.type
_entity_poly.pdbx_seq_one_letter_code
_entity_poly.pdbx_strand_id
1 'polypeptide(L)' 'MSTQTIHRTTSHHPRVLRGARGWLWVCDCGSASCRTPAQAPLPWRSALIGALLHSSTIAP' A
#
# COMPACT_ATOMS: atom_id res chain seq x y z
N MET A 1 -2.67 -15.81 -29.50
CA MET A 1 -3.08 -15.72 -28.08
C MET A 1 -2.43 -14.48 -27.50
N SER A 2 -3.13 -13.35 -27.48
CA SER A 2 -2.61 -12.13 -26.82
C SER A 2 -2.83 -12.27 -25.33
N THR A 3 -1.74 -12.30 -24.58
CA THR A 3 -1.73 -12.25 -23.11
C THR A 3 -2.22 -10.87 -22.70
N GLN A 4 -3.53 -10.71 -22.51
CA GLN A 4 -4.08 -9.53 -21.84
C GLN A 4 -3.63 -9.59 -20.39
N THR A 5 -2.53 -8.90 -20.08
CA THR A 5 -2.21 -8.52 -18.71
C THR A 5 -3.36 -7.67 -18.24
N ILE A 6 -4.25 -8.23 -17.44
CA ILE A 6 -5.35 -7.50 -16.81
C ILE A 6 -4.70 -6.41 -15.98
N HIS A 7 -4.60 -5.20 -16.53
CA HIS A 7 -4.25 -4.02 -15.76
C HIS A 7 -5.50 -3.71 -14.96
N ARG A 8 -5.71 -4.46 -13.86
CA ARG A 8 -6.67 -4.07 -12.85
C ARG A 8 -6.25 -2.65 -12.47
N THR A 9 -7.09 -1.69 -12.81
CA THR A 9 -7.08 -0.36 -12.19
C THR A 9 -7.49 -0.55 -10.73
N THR A 10 -6.67 -1.27 -9.98
CA THR A 10 -6.77 -1.40 -8.53
C THR A 10 -6.54 -0.01 -8.00
N SER A 11 -7.62 0.66 -7.59
CA SER A 11 -7.54 1.99 -7.01
C SER A 11 -6.52 1.99 -5.88
N HIS A 12 -5.49 2.83 -6.02
CA HIS A 12 -4.35 2.88 -5.11
C HIS A 12 -4.70 3.68 -3.86
N HIS A 13 -5.62 3.16 -3.05
CA HIS A 13 -6.01 3.76 -1.79
C HIS A 13 -5.32 3.02 -0.64
N PRO A 14 -4.10 3.43 -0.25
CA PRO A 14 -3.48 2.88 0.94
C PRO A 14 -4.34 3.25 2.16
N ARG A 15 -4.50 2.29 3.07
CA ARG A 15 -5.26 2.43 4.30
C ARG A 15 -4.32 2.32 5.48
N VAL A 16 -4.50 3.19 6.47
CA VAL A 16 -3.78 3.09 7.74
C VAL A 16 -4.68 2.36 8.73
N LEU A 17 -4.16 1.28 9.31
CA LEU A 17 -4.86 0.41 10.24
C LEU A 17 -4.17 0.43 11.61
N ARG A 18 -4.97 0.32 12.67
CA ARG A 18 -4.45 0.15 14.03
C ARG A 18 -4.36 -1.35 14.34
N GLY A 19 -3.15 -1.85 14.54
CA GLY A 19 -2.87 -3.21 14.98
C GLY A 19 -2.71 -3.32 16.51
N ALA A 20 -2.51 -4.55 17.00
CA ALA A 20 -2.41 -4.84 18.43
C ALA A 20 -1.19 -4.20 19.13
N ARG A 21 -0.10 -3.95 18.38
CA ARG A 21 1.18 -3.42 18.91
C ARG A 21 1.62 -2.10 18.27
N GLY A 22 0.78 -1.49 17.45
CA GLY A 22 1.14 -0.30 16.69
C GLY A 22 0.24 -0.05 15.50
N TRP A 23 0.71 0.74 14.55
CA TRP A 23 0.01 1.09 13.33
C TRP A 23 0.67 0.42 12.13
N LEU A 24 -0.13 0.11 11.14
CA LEU A 24 0.30 -0.51 9.89
C LEU A 24 -0.37 0.27 8.76
N TRP A 25 0.24 0.27 7.58
CA TRP A 25 -0.46 0.70 6.39
C TRP A 25 -0.52 -0.44 5.39
N VAL A 26 -1.65 -0.53 4.70
CA VAL A 26 -1.94 -1.59 3.73
C VAL A 26 -2.38 -0.99 2.43
N CYS A 27 -2.09 -1.66 1.33
CA CYS A 27 -2.47 -1.26 -0.01
C CYS A 27 -2.70 -2.56 -0.79
N ASP A 28 -3.82 -2.61 -1.51
CA ASP A 28 -4.22 -3.77 -2.32
C ASP A 28 -3.79 -3.59 -3.78
N CYS A 29 -2.71 -2.84 -4.02
CA CYS A 29 -2.31 -2.46 -5.38
C CYS A 29 -1.83 -3.63 -6.24
N GLY A 30 -1.59 -4.80 -5.64
CA GLY A 30 -1.05 -5.99 -6.31
C GLY A 30 0.35 -5.82 -6.92
N SER A 31 0.96 -4.64 -6.79
CA SER A 31 2.29 -4.36 -7.35
C SER A 31 3.36 -5.10 -6.55
N ALA A 32 4.38 -5.62 -7.22
CA ALA A 32 5.54 -6.24 -6.57
C ALA A 32 6.26 -5.29 -5.59
N SER A 33 6.07 -3.97 -5.76
CA SER A 33 6.57 -2.92 -4.87
C SER A 33 5.68 -2.70 -3.62
N CYS A 34 4.43 -3.18 -3.61
CA CYS A 34 3.53 -3.15 -2.45
C CYS A 34 3.96 -4.22 -1.42
N ARG A 35 4.96 -3.92 -0.56
CA ARG A 35 5.34 -4.78 0.58
C ARG A 35 4.55 -4.45 1.85
N THR A 36 3.24 -4.31 1.70
CA THR A 36 2.30 -3.96 2.79
C THR A 36 2.01 -5.09 3.79
N PRO A 37 1.84 -6.37 3.40
CA PRO A 37 1.49 -7.42 4.38
C PRO A 37 2.64 -7.87 5.29
N ALA A 38 3.88 -7.42 5.06
CA ALA A 38 5.08 -7.90 5.78
C ALA A 38 5.70 -6.85 6.74
N GLN A 39 4.97 -5.79 7.10
CA GLN A 39 5.52 -4.69 7.90
C GLN A 39 5.43 -4.98 9.41
N ALA A 40 6.50 -4.68 10.14
CA ALA A 40 6.44 -4.63 11.60
C ALA A 40 5.51 -3.49 12.05
N PRO A 41 4.91 -3.57 13.25
CA PRO A 41 4.13 -2.47 13.80
C PRO A 41 4.94 -1.16 13.87
N LEU A 42 4.37 -0.08 13.35
CA LEU A 42 4.99 1.24 13.27
C LEU A 42 4.31 2.25 14.20
N PRO A 43 4.97 3.37 14.51
CA PRO A 43 4.29 4.56 15.03
C PRO A 43 3.26 5.08 14.02
N TRP A 44 2.18 5.72 14.49
CA TRP A 44 1.09 6.20 13.65
C TRP A 44 1.57 7.13 12.53
N ARG A 45 2.50 8.04 12.84
CA ARG A 45 3.07 9.00 11.88
C ARG A 45 3.79 8.28 10.74
N SER A 46 4.60 7.28 11.09
CA SER A 46 5.37 6.49 10.11
C SER A 46 4.45 5.69 9.20
N ALA A 47 3.37 5.10 9.73
CA ALA A 47 2.37 4.40 8.93
C ALA A 47 1.65 5.35 7.96
N LEU A 48 1.28 6.55 8.42
CA LEU A 48 0.65 7.58 7.58
C LEU A 48 1.58 8.07 6.47
N ILE A 49 2.84 8.37 6.79
CA ILE A 49 3.84 8.82 5.80
C ILE A 49 4.08 7.72 4.75
N GLY A 50 4.21 6.46 5.17
CA GLY A 50 4.35 5.33 4.25
C GLY A 50 3.16 5.20 3.29
N ALA A 51 1.94 5.32 3.81
CA ALA A 51 0.73 5.35 3.00
C ALA A 51 0.72 6.51 2.00
N LEU A 52 1.03 7.73 2.45
CA LEU A 52 1.04 8.92 1.59
C LEU A 52 2.09 8.83 0.48
N LEU A 53 3.33 8.42 0.81
CA LEU A 53 4.40 8.26 -0.17
C LEU A 53 4.03 7.24 -1.26
N HIS A 54 3.37 6.15 -0.87
CA HIS A 54 2.91 5.13 -1.80
C HIS A 54 1.75 5.60 -2.67
N SER A 55 0.86 6.44 -2.12
CA SER A 55 -0.21 7.09 -2.89
C SER A 55 0.34 8.13 -3.86
N SER A 56 1.40 8.86 -3.49
CA SER A 56 1.96 9.96 -4.29
C SER A 56 2.88 9.47 -5.41
N THR A 57 3.33 8.20 -5.39
CA THR A 57 4.17 7.63 -6.46
C THR A 57 3.40 7.35 -7.77
N ILE A 58 2.12 7.74 -7.84
CA ILE A 58 1.18 7.40 -8.93
C ILE A 58 0.66 8.65 -9.65
N ALA A 59 1.13 9.83 -9.28
CA ALA A 59 0.96 11.04 -10.07
C ALA A 59 2.26 11.31 -10.85
N PRO A 60 2.35 10.98 -12.14
CA PRO A 60 3.32 11.60 -13.05
C PRO A 60 2.98 13.08 -13.28
#